data_AF-A0A553GVW7-F1
#
_entry.id   AF-A0A553GVW7-F1
#
_cell.length_a   1.000
_cell.length_b   1.000
_cell.length_c   1.000
_cell.angle_alpha   90.00
_cell.angle_beta   90.00
_cell.angle_gamma   90.00
#
_symmetry.space_group_name_H-M   'P 1'
#
loop_
_entity.id
_entity.type
_entity.pdbx_description
1 polymer ?
#
loop_
_entity_poly.entity_id
_entity_poly.type
_entity_poly.pdbx_seq_one_letter_code
_entity_poly.pdbx_strand_id
1 'polypeptide(L)'
;MREALGLTPAIAVAPKQKPRSRATYTLVELSVRKKTGGAPFRFQHRSSSISKLTAQLEAEKAARKKGLDVWVVLDIQQISE
;
A
#
# COMPACT_ATOMS: atom_id res chain seq x y z
N MET A 1 36.68 -32.10 -35.67
CA MET A 1 35.60 -31.47 -36.46
C MET A 1 34.31 -31.27 -35.64
N ARG A 2 34.38 -30.79 -34.38
CA ARG A 2 33.20 -30.54 -33.52
C ARG A 2 32.99 -29.07 -33.14
N GLU A 3 33.90 -28.19 -33.57
CA GLU A 3 33.89 -26.76 -33.21
C GLU A 3 33.15 -25.86 -34.23
N ALA A 4 32.65 -26.44 -35.33
CA ALA A 4 31.92 -25.72 -36.37
C ALA A 4 30.39 -25.67 -36.16
N LEU A 5 29.87 -26.20 -35.05
CA LEU A 5 28.42 -26.32 -34.80
C LEU A 5 27.84 -25.26 -33.86
N GLY A 6 28.62 -24.28 -33.39
CA GLY A 6 28.08 -23.14 -32.63
C GLY A 6 27.26 -23.52 -31.38
N LEU A 7 27.49 -24.70 -30.80
CA LEU A 7 26.79 -25.19 -29.63
C LEU A 7 27.51 -24.76 -28.35
N THR A 8 27.61 -23.45 -28.13
CA THR A 8 27.70 -22.95 -26.76
C THR A 8 26.30 -23.02 -26.17
N PRO A 9 26.07 -23.64 -25.00
CA PRO A 9 24.78 -23.53 -24.34
C PRO A 9 24.53 -22.05 -24.13
N ALA A 10 23.45 -21.53 -24.73
CA ALA A 10 22.98 -20.18 -24.47
C ALA A 10 22.88 -20.05 -22.95
N ILE A 11 23.76 -19.22 -22.37
CA ILE A 11 23.66 -18.84 -20.97
C ILE A 11 22.29 -18.18 -20.87
N ALA A 12 21.33 -18.93 -20.32
CA ALA A 12 20.01 -18.44 -20.05
C ALA A 12 20.20 -17.25 -19.11
N VAL A 13 20.07 -16.05 -19.67
CA VAL A 13 20.13 -14.82 -18.91
C VAL A 13 18.92 -14.88 -17.98
N ALA A 14 19.17 -15.24 -16.73
CA ALA A 14 18.15 -15.25 -15.71
C ALA A 14 17.43 -13.89 -15.77
N PRO A 15 16.08 -13.86 -15.74
CA PRO A 15 15.36 -12.60 -15.81
C PRO A 15 15.86 -11.72 -14.68
N LYS A 16 16.45 -10.57 -15.03
CA LYS A 16 16.82 -9.53 -14.07
C LYS A 16 15.58 -9.25 -13.23
N GLN A 17 15.56 -9.76 -12.00
CA GLN A 17 14.55 -9.41 -11.03
C GLN A 17 14.67 -7.89 -10.88
N LYS A 18 13.67 -7.15 -11.38
CA LYS A 18 13.57 -5.72 -11.10
C LYS A 18 13.72 -5.57 -9.59
N PRO A 19 14.57 -4.66 -9.08
CA PRO A 19 14.63 -4.45 -7.65
C PRO A 19 13.21 -4.20 -7.19
N ARG A 20 12.71 -5.02 -6.26
CA ARG A 20 11.45 -4.76 -5.56
C ARG A 20 11.66 -3.39 -4.92
N SER A 21 11.17 -2.35 -5.58
CA SER A 21 11.24 -0.98 -5.08
C SER A 21 10.58 -1.01 -3.72
N ARG A 22 11.34 -0.69 -2.67
CA ARG A 22 10.85 -0.69 -1.30
C ARG A 22 9.52 0.04 -1.25
N ALA A 23 8.45 -0.70 -0.94
CA ALA A 23 7.10 -0.19 -1.10
C ALA A 23 6.84 0.75 0.08
N THR A 24 6.99 2.06 -0.16
CA THR A 24 6.67 3.07 0.85
C THR A 24 5.19 3.41 0.78
N TYR A 25 4.50 3.33 1.90
CA TYR A 25 3.08 3.65 2.01
C TYR A 25 2.77 4.30 3.35
N THR A 26 1.69 5.07 3.40
CA THR A 26 1.19 5.70 4.63
C THR A 26 -0.01 4.90 5.14
N LEU A 27 0.09 4.38 6.35
CA LEU A 27 -1.00 3.75 7.09
C LEU A 27 -1.68 4.81 7.96
N VAL A 28 -2.98 5.00 7.74
CA VAL A 28 -3.81 5.91 8.53
C VAL A 28 -4.80 5.08 9.34
N GLU A 29 -4.80 5.28 10.65
CA GLU A 29 -5.79 4.72 11.56
C GLU A 29 -6.81 5.79 11.94
N LEU A 30 -8.08 5.53 11.64
CA LEU A 30 -9.20 6.40 11.98
C LEU A 30 -10.08 5.72 13.02
N SER A 31 -10.62 6.50 13.95
CA SER A 31 -11.74 6.08 14.77
C SER A 31 -13.04 6.46 14.06
N VAL A 32 -13.85 5.47 13.72
CA VAL A 32 -15.07 5.65 12.95
C VAL A 32 -16.25 5.04 13.68
N ARG A 33 -17.45 5.58 13.44
CA ARG A 33 -18.72 5.03 13.92
C ARG A 33 -19.68 4.78 12.76
N LYS A 34 -20.66 3.91 12.99
CA LYS A 34 -21.81 3.79 12.09
C LYS A 34 -22.73 5.00 12.28
N LYS A 35 -23.35 5.46 11.19
CA LYS A 35 -24.34 6.56 11.24
C LYS A 35 -25.59 6.21 12.04
N THR A 36 -25.94 4.93 12.09
CA THR A 36 -27.06 4.40 12.89
C THR A 36 -26.75 4.33 14.39
N GLY A 37 -25.58 4.81 14.83
CA GLY A 37 -25.11 4.72 16.21
C GLY A 37 -24.29 3.46 16.49
N GLY A 38 -23.80 3.36 17.73
CA GLY A 38 -22.97 2.26 18.22
C GLY A 38 -21.59 2.69 18.70
N ALA A 39 -20.82 1.73 19.22
CA ALA A 39 -19.46 1.96 19.69
C ALA A 39 -18.51 2.33 18.53
N PRO A 40 -17.56 3.26 18.75
CA PRO A 40 -16.53 3.56 17.77
C PRO A 40 -15.60 2.35 17.56
N PHE A 41 -15.14 2.17 16.33
CA PHE A 41 -14.19 1.13 15.97
C PHE A 41 -13.07 1.68 15.10
N ARG A 42 -11.96 0.93 15.02
CA ARG A 42 -10.78 1.33 14.26
C ARG A 42 -10.96 1.00 12.78
N PHE A 43 -10.61 1.96 11.94
CA PHE A 43 -10.59 1.84 10.50
C PHE A 43 -9.18 2.16 9.99
N GLN A 44 -8.54 1.16 9.40
CA GLN A 44 -7.22 1.31 8.82
C GLN A 44 -7.32 1.55 7.32
N HIS A 45 -6.57 2.52 6.83
CA HIS A 45 -6.46 2.84 5.41
C HIS A 45 -4.99 2.92 4.99
N ARG A 46 -4.63 2.16 3.96
CA ARG A 46 -3.31 2.19 3.34
C ARG A 46 -3.38 3.12 2.12
N SER A 47 -2.68 4.25 2.20
CA SER A 47 -2.50 5.17 1.08
C SER A 47 -1.09 5.01 0.50
N SER A 48 -0.97 5.12 -0.83
CA SER A 48 0.32 5.21 -1.52
C SER A 48 0.92 6.61 -1.48
N SER A 49 0.18 7.59 -0.95
CA SER A 49 0.63 8.96 -0.79
C SER A 49 1.63 9.05 0.38
N ILE A 50 2.77 9.69 0.12
CA ILE A 50 3.78 9.98 1.17
C ILE A 50 3.31 11.14 2.07
N SER A 51 2.44 12.01 1.55
CA SER A 51 1.90 13.15 2.31
C SER A 51 0.86 12.70 3.33
N LYS A 52 1.07 13.05 4.61
CA LYS A 52 0.15 12.74 5.72
C LYS A 52 -1.25 13.33 5.50
N LEU A 53 -1.33 14.59 5.05
CA LEU A 53 -2.60 15.27 4.82
C LEU A 53 -3.40 14.59 3.70
N THR A 54 -2.74 14.26 2.60
CA THR A 54 -3.37 13.56 1.48
C THR A 54 -3.85 12.19 1.91
N ALA A 55 -3.02 11.42 2.61
CA ALA A 55 -3.38 10.10 3.13
C ALA A 55 -4.58 10.16 4.08
N GLN A 56 -4.64 11.19 4.94
CA GLN A 56 -5.78 11.41 5.83
C GLN A 56 -7.07 11.66 5.04
N LEU A 57 -7.05 12.57 4.07
CA LEU A 57 -8.23 12.88 3.24
C LEU A 57 -8.72 11.66 2.47
N GLU A 58 -7.80 10.85 1.93
CA GLU A 58 -8.12 9.58 1.27
C GLU A 58 -8.78 8.60 2.24
N ALA A 59 -8.24 8.46 3.45
CA ALA A 59 -8.80 7.60 4.49
C ALA A 59 -10.20 8.05 4.91
N GLU A 60 -10.41 9.36 5.11
CA GLU A 60 -11.71 9.92 5.45
C GLU A 60 -12.73 9.70 4.33
N LYS A 61 -12.32 9.91 3.08
CA LYS A 61 -13.17 9.64 1.91
C LYS A 61 -13.53 8.17 1.81
N ALA A 62 -12.59 7.27 2.09
CA ALA A 62 -12.83 5.83 2.12
C ALA A 62 -13.81 5.42 3.23
N ALA A 63 -13.68 6.01 4.43
CA ALA A 63 -14.61 5.80 5.54
C ALA A 63 -16.02 6.31 5.20
N ARG A 64 -16.13 7.54 4.66
CA ARG A 64 -17.41 8.13 4.24
C ARG A 64 -18.09 7.33 3.14
N LYS A 65 -17.32 6.80 2.17
CA LYS A 65 -17.85 5.94 1.09
C LYS A 65 -18.45 4.64 1.64
N LYS A 66 -17.94 4.15 2.77
CA LYS A 66 -18.51 2.99 3.50
C LYS A 66 -19.69 3.37 4.39
N GLY A 67 -20.16 4.62 4.36
CA GLY A 67 -21.26 5.11 5.20
C GLY A 67 -20.86 5.30 6.66
N LEU A 68 -19.57 5.38 6.96
CA LEU A 68 -19.04 5.57 8.30
C LEU A 68 -18.78 7.05 8.56
N ASP A 69 -18.97 7.45 9.81
CA ASP A 69 -18.71 8.79 10.30
C ASP A 69 -17.36 8.78 11.01
N VAL A 70 -16.45 9.65 10.58
CA VAL A 70 -15.08 9.74 11.13
C VAL A 70 -15.12 10.68 12.33
N TRP A 71 -14.63 10.21 13.48
CA TRP A 71 -14.60 11.02 14.70
C TRP A 71 -13.23 11.67 14.91
N VAL A 72 -12.17 10.87 14.84
CA VAL A 72 -10.82 11.33 15.10
C VAL A 72 -9.80 10.47 14.34
N VAL A 73 -8.69 11.09 13.95
CA VAL A 73 -7.51 10.39 13.45
C VAL A 73 -6.75 9.85 14.67
N LEU A 74 -6.55 8.55 14.72
CA LEU A 74 -5.82 7.90 15.82
C LEU A 74 -4.33 7.92 15.58
N ASP A 75 -3.89 7.55 14.37
CA ASP A 75 -2.48 7.50 14.03
C ASP A 75 -2.23 7.63 12.53
N ILE A 76 -1.06 8.14 12.17
CA ILE A 76 -0.58 8.23 10.79
C ILE A 76 0.90 7.82 10.76
N GLN A 77 1.17 6.64 10.18
CA GLN A 77 2.51 6.10 10.07
C GLN A 77 2.93 5.95 8.61
N GLN A 78 4.16 6.34 8.30
CA GLN A 78 4.77 6.05 7.02
C GLN A 78 5.63 4.80 7.17
N ILE A 79 5.33 3.77 6.39
CA ILE A 79 5.99 2.46 6.42
C ILE A 79 6.76 2.32 5.11
N SER A 80 8.06 2.07 5.21
CA SER A 80 8.92 1.70 4.08
C SER A 80 9.34 0.24 4.25
N GLU A 81 8.78 -0.65 3.42
CA GLU A 81 9.10 -2.09 3.37
C GLU A 81 10.29 -2.37 2.44
#